data_AF-A0A9X1MN10-F1
#
_entry.id   AF-A0A9X1MN10-F1
#
_cell.length_a   1.000
_cell.length_b   1.000
_cell.length_c   1.000
_cell.angle_alpha   90.00
_cell.angle_beta   90.00
_cell.angle_gamma   90.00
#
_symmetry.space_group_name_H-M   'P 1'
#
loop_
_entity.id
_entity.type
_entity.pdbx_description
1 polymer ?
#
loop_
_entity_poly.entity_id
_entity_poly.type
_entity_poly.pdbx_seq_one_letter_code
_entity_poly.pdbx_strand_id
1 'polypeptide(L)'
;MIDQIPTILGLTIAVFLVMSIGGTARHLGWLTREADEGMLKLCIRVLVPCLIFRSVVGNPAFDNATNIFMPPLFGFLSVAAGTLIAAWIGRVTGRFTGMLDAKTYSSFGVCVGIFNYGFVPLPLVENLFGKDALGVLFLHNVGVELAIWTICVGLVAGGLSKGWWKHVANPPSITIVVALAVNFLGLGPYIPEMILQVMKTLSTAAIPMMMLLIGANFFDQITGGDATNGKSESFWGTAGLAVLLRCGIFPVFYLMAAAMLPISRELKQVAAIEAAMPAAVFPIVLTRLYGGEPRIALRVTIATTVVGLVTIPLWISSAIGVLELQDSLIHVSVESDASPADAEPPKAADPKSSPTTTAAPVNEAATLDPEVVEVDAQTIAGLKVSTNNLNETNSLTGKIRQLYNRYFSEKIGDLLPNPSPRYAVYHNYQKQSDGDYALLVGGAVEEPPSDKLETTTIAPGKYLKFQAKGKQPEAVIKAWRQIAAYFPQSPHRRAYTTDFERYDDQSPETVEIFVSIE
;
A
#
# COMPACT_ATOMS: atom_id res chain seq x y z
N MET A 1 18.40 3.21 5.31
CA MET A 1 17.52 4.39 5.58
C MET A 1 17.52 5.36 4.40
N ILE A 2 18.69 5.72 3.83
CA ILE A 2 18.78 6.65 2.68
C ILE A 2 18.18 6.06 1.39
N ASP A 3 18.31 4.75 1.15
CA ASP A 3 17.87 4.12 -0.11
C ASP A 3 16.35 4.08 -0.33
N GLN A 4 15.55 4.30 0.72
CA GLN A 4 14.07 4.31 0.64
C GLN A 4 13.49 5.72 0.44
N ILE A 5 14.30 6.76 0.65
CA ILE A 5 13.88 8.16 0.49
C ILE A 5 13.39 8.43 -0.94
N PRO A 6 14.06 7.98 -2.02
CA PRO A 6 13.58 8.21 -3.39
C PRO A 6 12.19 7.61 -3.64
N THR A 7 11.92 6.41 -3.13
CA THR A 7 10.62 5.74 -3.29
C THR A 7 9.52 6.48 -2.53
N ILE A 8 9.75 6.83 -1.27
CA ILE A 8 8.79 7.56 -0.43
C ILE A 8 8.51 8.94 -1.03
N LEU A 9 9.57 9.62 -1.48
CA LEU A 9 9.46 10.90 -2.17
C LEU A 9 8.66 10.76 -3.46
N GLY A 10 8.92 9.71 -4.26
CA GLY A 10 8.18 9.42 -5.48
C GLY A 10 6.68 9.21 -5.24
N LEU A 11 6.31 8.40 -4.25
CA LEU A 11 4.90 8.18 -3.87
C LEU A 11 4.24 9.47 -3.36
N THR A 12 4.96 10.24 -2.55
CA THR A 12 4.46 11.51 -2.03
C THR A 12 4.23 12.51 -3.16
N ILE A 13 5.18 12.66 -4.08
CA ILE A 13 5.05 13.51 -5.27
C ILE A 13 3.88 13.05 -6.13
N ALA A 14 3.72 11.74 -6.36
CA ALA A 14 2.60 11.21 -7.13
C ALA A 14 1.25 11.61 -6.52
N VAL A 15 1.12 11.57 -5.18
CA VAL A 15 -0.09 12.03 -4.49
C VAL A 15 -0.38 13.51 -4.79
N PHE A 16 0.64 14.37 -4.66
CA PHE A 16 0.49 15.79 -4.95
C PHE A 16 0.27 16.11 -6.44
N LEU A 17 0.80 15.30 -7.36
CA LEU A 17 0.53 15.44 -8.79
C LEU A 17 -0.94 15.16 -9.12
N VAL A 18 -1.52 14.08 -8.58
CA VAL A 18 -2.95 13.80 -8.75
C VAL A 18 -3.82 14.90 -8.15
N MET A 19 -3.46 15.39 -6.96
CA MET A 19 -4.13 16.56 -6.38
C MET A 19 -3.99 17.80 -7.27
N SER A 20 -2.82 18.03 -7.87
CA SER A 20 -2.60 19.15 -8.80
C SER A 20 -3.50 19.05 -10.03
N ILE A 21 -3.70 17.84 -10.58
CA ILE A 21 -4.65 17.60 -11.68
C ILE A 21 -6.08 18.00 -11.26
N GLY A 22 -6.50 17.66 -10.04
CA GLY A 22 -7.79 18.11 -9.50
C GLY A 22 -7.91 19.63 -9.41
N GLY A 23 -6.84 20.30 -8.97
CA GLY A 23 -6.76 21.77 -8.95
C GLY A 23 -6.82 22.39 -10.35
N THR A 24 -6.14 21.79 -11.34
CA THR A 24 -6.22 22.22 -12.74
C THR A 24 -7.61 21.99 -13.32
N ALA A 25 -8.25 20.85 -13.05
CA ALA A 25 -9.61 20.57 -13.47
C ALA A 25 -10.61 21.60 -12.89
N ARG A 26 -10.39 22.05 -11.65
CA ARG A 26 -11.14 23.17 -11.06
C ARG A 26 -10.86 24.48 -11.77
N HIS A 27 -9.59 24.81 -12.02
CA HIS A 27 -9.19 26.03 -12.72
C HIS A 27 -9.82 26.14 -14.11
N LEU A 28 -9.89 25.02 -14.84
CA LEU A 28 -10.49 24.90 -16.17
C LEU A 28 -12.02 24.81 -16.14
N GLY A 29 -12.65 24.72 -14.95
CA GLY A 29 -14.09 24.61 -14.79
C GLY A 29 -14.68 23.22 -15.11
N TRP A 30 -13.85 22.19 -15.29
CA TRP A 30 -14.33 20.81 -15.53
C TRP A 30 -14.93 20.20 -14.27
N LEU A 31 -14.31 20.48 -13.13
CA LEU A 31 -14.84 20.12 -11.82
C LEU A 31 -15.42 21.38 -11.20
N THR A 32 -16.75 21.54 -11.24
CA THR A 32 -17.43 22.73 -10.70
C THR A 32 -17.74 22.58 -9.21
N ARG A 33 -17.99 23.68 -8.50
CA ARG A 33 -18.25 23.65 -7.05
C ARG A 33 -19.53 22.88 -6.71
N GLU A 34 -20.48 22.87 -7.64
CA GLU A 34 -21.72 22.07 -7.54
C GLU A 34 -21.44 20.57 -7.61
N ALA A 35 -20.39 20.16 -8.33
CA ALA A 35 -19.99 18.76 -8.43
C ALA A 35 -19.37 18.22 -7.12
N ASP A 36 -18.82 19.09 -6.27
CA ASP A 36 -18.15 18.69 -5.02
C ASP A 36 -19.07 17.88 -4.11
N GLU A 37 -20.30 18.35 -3.90
CA GLU A 37 -21.24 17.71 -2.99
C GLU A 37 -21.67 16.33 -3.51
N GLY A 38 -21.94 16.24 -4.82
CA GLY A 38 -22.30 14.98 -5.47
C GLY A 38 -21.16 13.96 -5.41
N MET A 39 -19.95 14.40 -5.74
CA MET A 39 -18.75 13.55 -5.72
C MET A 39 -18.41 13.10 -4.30
N LEU A 40 -18.47 14.01 -3.31
CA LEU A 40 -18.24 13.67 -1.91
C LEU A 40 -19.27 12.66 -1.38
N LYS A 41 -20.57 12.85 -1.70
CA LYS A 41 -21.63 11.91 -1.33
C LYS A 41 -21.39 10.52 -1.93
N LEU A 42 -21.02 10.45 -3.21
CA LEU A 42 -20.71 9.19 -3.88
C LEU A 42 -19.52 8.49 -3.22
N CYS A 43 -18.43 9.21 -2.95
CA CYS A 43 -17.27 8.68 -2.26
C CYS A 43 -17.63 8.13 -0.88
N ILE A 44 -18.26 8.94 -0.02
CA ILE A 44 -18.53 8.56 1.38
C ILE A 44 -19.61 7.48 1.49
N ARG A 45 -20.63 7.49 0.62
CA ARG A 45 -21.78 6.57 0.72
C ARG A 45 -21.61 5.26 -0.04
N VAL A 46 -20.70 5.21 -1.01
CA VAL A 46 -20.52 4.03 -1.88
C VAL A 46 -19.06 3.61 -1.95
N LEU A 47 -18.18 4.45 -2.50
CA LEU A 47 -16.83 4.01 -2.87
C LEU A 47 -15.96 3.68 -1.65
N VAL A 48 -16.00 4.51 -0.61
CA VAL A 48 -15.25 4.31 0.65
C VAL A 48 -15.79 3.11 1.42
N PRO A 49 -17.11 2.90 1.58
CA PRO A 49 -17.64 1.63 2.08
C PRO A 49 -17.13 0.40 1.33
N CYS A 50 -17.10 0.43 -0.01
CA CYS A 50 -16.52 -0.67 -0.79
C CYS A 50 -15.03 -0.89 -0.48
N LEU A 51 -14.26 0.19 -0.36
CA LEU A 51 -12.84 0.15 -0.01
C LEU A 51 -12.61 -0.40 1.40
N ILE A 52 -13.36 0.07 2.39
CA ILE A 52 -13.31 -0.42 3.78
C ILE A 52 -13.59 -1.92 3.81
N PHE A 53 -14.66 -2.37 3.16
CA PHE A 53 -15.03 -3.77 3.16
C PHE A 53 -13.93 -4.64 2.57
N ARG A 54 -13.34 -4.23 1.44
CA ARG A 54 -12.19 -4.90 0.81
C ARG A 54 -10.96 -4.97 1.73
N SER A 55 -10.72 -3.92 2.51
CA SER A 55 -9.55 -3.82 3.39
C SER A 55 -9.74 -4.48 4.76
N VAL A 56 -10.98 -4.71 5.19
CA VAL A 56 -11.29 -5.27 6.52
C VAL A 56 -11.69 -6.74 6.45
N VAL A 57 -12.52 -7.14 5.50
CA VAL A 57 -13.00 -8.54 5.45
C VAL A 57 -11.86 -9.49 5.05
N GLY A 58 -11.63 -10.52 5.86
CA GLY A 58 -10.56 -11.49 5.65
C GLY A 58 -9.15 -10.94 5.87
N ASN A 59 -9.02 -9.80 6.56
CA ASN A 59 -7.73 -9.21 6.92
C ASN A 59 -7.21 -9.82 8.24
N PRO A 60 -6.06 -10.54 8.22
CA PRO A 60 -5.50 -11.21 9.40
C PRO A 60 -5.15 -10.27 10.55
N ALA A 61 -4.96 -8.97 10.26
CA ALA A 61 -4.69 -7.98 11.29
C ALA A 61 -5.81 -7.94 12.34
N PHE A 62 -7.05 -8.32 12.01
CA PHE A 62 -8.17 -8.31 12.94
C PHE A 62 -8.41 -9.62 13.69
N ASP A 63 -7.57 -10.64 13.49
CA ASP A 63 -7.64 -11.89 14.26
C ASP A 63 -7.23 -11.69 15.72
N ASN A 64 -6.43 -10.64 15.98
CA ASN A 64 -6.00 -10.28 17.32
C ASN A 64 -6.85 -9.14 17.89
N ALA A 65 -7.47 -9.36 19.06
CA ALA A 65 -8.37 -8.38 19.68
C ALA A 65 -7.70 -7.02 19.96
N THR A 66 -6.39 -6.99 20.22
CA THR A 66 -5.60 -5.76 20.39
C THR A 66 -5.70 -4.83 19.18
N ASN A 67 -5.80 -5.39 17.98
CA ASN A 67 -5.91 -4.64 16.73
C ASN A 67 -7.31 -4.12 16.46
N ILE A 68 -8.29 -4.45 17.30
CA ILE A 68 -9.66 -3.92 17.18
C ILE A 68 -9.82 -2.67 18.05
N PHE A 69 -9.28 -2.67 19.27
CA PHE A 69 -9.48 -1.55 20.21
C PHE A 69 -8.34 -0.54 20.23
N MET A 70 -7.08 -0.94 19.99
CA MET A 70 -5.95 -0.01 20.03
C MET A 70 -5.98 1.04 18.91
N PRO A 71 -6.31 0.72 17.64
CA PRO A 71 -6.30 1.74 16.58
C PRO A 71 -7.28 2.90 16.84
N PRO A 72 -8.58 2.66 17.15
CA PRO A 72 -9.50 3.74 17.47
C PRO A 72 -9.08 4.52 18.73
N LEU A 73 -8.59 3.82 19.76
CA LEU A 73 -8.13 4.48 20.98
C LEU A 73 -6.95 5.41 20.69
N PHE A 74 -5.98 4.96 19.90
CA PHE A 74 -4.81 5.72 19.51
C PHE A 74 -5.19 6.94 18.66
N GLY A 75 -6.09 6.78 17.69
CA GLY A 75 -6.62 7.88 16.89
C GLY A 75 -7.41 8.90 17.72
N PHE A 76 -8.24 8.43 18.64
CA PHE A 76 -8.99 9.30 19.55
C PHE A 76 -8.05 10.11 20.44
N LEU A 77 -7.13 9.44 21.13
CA LEU A 77 -6.22 10.07 22.08
C LEU A 77 -5.27 11.06 21.41
N SER A 78 -4.77 10.73 20.22
CA SER A 78 -3.86 11.62 19.49
C SER A 78 -4.54 12.92 19.07
N VAL A 79 -5.77 12.86 18.53
CA VAL A 79 -6.53 14.05 18.15
C VAL A 79 -7.02 14.82 19.37
N ALA A 80 -7.50 14.14 20.41
CA ALA A 80 -7.96 14.78 21.64
C ALA A 80 -6.81 15.51 22.35
N ALA A 81 -5.68 14.82 22.58
CA ALA A 81 -4.51 15.41 23.21
C ALA A 81 -3.91 16.53 22.36
N GLY A 82 -3.72 16.28 21.05
CA GLY A 82 -3.22 17.29 20.12
C GLY A 82 -4.08 18.55 20.09
N THR A 83 -5.40 18.39 20.09
CA THR A 83 -6.35 19.52 20.13
C THR A 83 -6.24 20.31 21.42
N LEU A 84 -6.29 19.64 22.58
CA LEU A 84 -6.29 20.30 23.88
C LEU A 84 -4.95 20.97 24.18
N ILE A 85 -3.84 20.29 23.87
CA ILE A 85 -2.48 20.83 24.03
C ILE A 85 -2.29 22.04 23.11
N ALA A 86 -2.65 21.93 21.82
CA ALA A 86 -2.51 23.05 20.89
C ALA A 86 -3.40 24.24 21.27
N ALA A 87 -4.63 24.02 21.75
CA ALA A 87 -5.49 25.09 22.25
C ALA A 87 -4.88 25.78 23.48
N TRP A 88 -4.32 25.01 24.41
CA TRP A 88 -3.63 25.55 25.58
C TRP A 88 -2.39 26.37 25.19
N ILE A 89 -1.53 25.84 24.31
CA ILE A 89 -0.37 26.58 23.78
C ILE A 89 -0.83 27.84 23.04
N GLY A 90 -1.89 27.75 22.23
CA GLY A 90 -2.46 28.90 21.53
C GLY A 90 -2.94 29.99 22.49
N ARG A 91 -3.56 29.61 23.60
CA ARG A 91 -3.97 30.54 24.67
C ARG A 91 -2.77 31.20 25.35
N VAL A 92 -1.74 30.43 25.70
CA VAL A 92 -0.53 30.95 26.39
C VAL A 92 0.29 31.85 25.47
N THR A 93 0.36 31.52 24.18
CA THR A 93 1.09 32.30 23.16
C THR A 93 0.26 33.41 22.52
N GLY A 94 -0.98 33.62 22.99
CA GLY A 94 -1.95 34.55 22.41
C GLY A 94 -1.44 35.97 22.20
N ARG A 95 -0.59 36.47 23.11
CA ARG A 95 0.02 37.81 22.98
C ARG A 95 0.95 37.97 21.76
N PHE A 96 1.59 36.88 21.34
CA PHE A 96 2.52 36.87 20.20
C PHE A 96 1.83 36.50 18.88
N THR A 97 0.81 35.65 18.96
CA THR A 97 0.11 35.10 17.79
C THR A 97 -1.12 35.92 17.39
N GLY A 98 -1.67 36.72 18.31
CA GLY A 98 -2.94 37.43 18.16
C GLY A 98 -4.14 36.68 18.73
N MET A 99 -3.99 35.43 19.17
CA MET A 99 -5.10 34.62 19.68
C MET A 99 -5.50 35.00 21.11
N LEU A 100 -6.24 36.11 21.25
CA LEU A 100 -6.54 36.72 22.56
C LEU A 100 -7.83 36.18 23.22
N ASP A 101 -8.67 35.45 22.49
CA ASP A 101 -9.98 34.99 22.96
C ASP A 101 -10.21 33.50 22.72
N ALA A 102 -11.26 32.94 23.34
CA ALA A 102 -11.58 31.53 23.27
C ALA A 102 -11.86 30.99 21.88
N LYS A 103 -12.43 31.82 21.02
CA LYS A 103 -12.78 31.43 19.65
C LYS A 103 -11.52 31.19 18.84
N THR A 104 -10.52 32.08 18.96
CA THR A 104 -9.26 31.99 18.22
C THR A 104 -8.41 30.80 18.67
N TYR A 105 -8.11 30.64 19.96
CA TYR A 105 -7.26 29.54 20.42
C TYR A 105 -7.95 28.16 20.34
N SER A 106 -9.28 28.09 20.46
CA SER A 106 -10.01 26.81 20.28
C SER A 106 -9.99 26.39 18.82
N SER A 107 -10.18 27.33 17.90
CA SER A 107 -10.07 27.07 16.45
C SER A 107 -8.66 26.63 16.07
N PHE A 108 -7.65 27.29 16.62
CA PHE A 108 -6.25 26.88 16.45
C PHE A 108 -6.01 25.46 16.95
N GLY A 109 -6.45 25.15 18.17
CA GLY A 109 -6.30 23.82 18.76
C GLY A 109 -6.92 22.74 17.88
N VAL A 110 -8.16 22.94 17.44
CA VAL A 110 -8.86 21.99 16.54
C VAL A 110 -8.13 21.82 15.21
N CYS A 111 -7.60 22.90 14.62
CA CYS A 111 -6.93 22.81 13.33
C CYS A 111 -5.54 22.16 13.42
N VAL A 112 -4.80 22.39 14.51
CA VAL A 112 -3.49 21.76 14.74
C VAL A 112 -3.64 20.31 15.22
N GLY A 113 -4.68 20.02 15.99
CA GLY A 113 -4.96 18.68 16.52
C GLY A 113 -5.49 17.70 15.47
N ILE A 114 -6.37 18.17 14.56
CA ILE A 114 -6.91 17.32 13.48
C ILE A 114 -5.95 17.35 12.29
N PHE A 115 -5.30 16.23 12.06
CA PHE A 115 -4.46 16.00 10.90
C PHE A 115 -5.21 15.43 9.71
N ASN A 116 -4.62 15.45 8.53
CA ASN A 116 -5.20 14.80 7.37
C ASN A 116 -5.15 13.28 7.57
N TYR A 117 -6.21 12.71 8.16
CA TYR A 117 -6.31 11.29 8.51
C TYR A 117 -7.00 10.42 7.44
N GLY A 118 -7.68 11.07 6.50
CA GLY A 118 -8.64 10.39 5.63
C GLY A 118 -8.24 10.30 4.17
N PHE A 119 -7.35 11.16 3.68
CA PHE A 119 -7.23 11.32 2.23
C PHE A 119 -5.81 11.18 1.68
N VAL A 120 -4.86 11.94 2.23
CA VAL A 120 -3.44 11.79 1.86
C VAL A 120 -2.86 10.50 2.44
N PRO A 121 -3.23 10.04 3.66
CA PRO A 121 -2.76 8.76 4.19
C PRO A 121 -3.19 7.54 3.40
N LEU A 122 -4.41 7.50 2.86
CA LEU A 122 -4.95 6.30 2.20
C LEU A 122 -4.02 5.77 1.09
N PRO A 123 -3.65 6.56 0.06
CA PRO A 123 -2.73 6.09 -0.97
C PRO A 123 -1.34 5.78 -0.42
N LEU A 124 -0.87 6.51 0.61
CA LEU A 124 0.46 6.26 1.17
C LEU A 124 0.51 4.94 1.95
N VAL A 125 -0.49 4.66 2.77
CA VAL A 125 -0.61 3.38 3.49
C VAL A 125 -0.80 2.23 2.51
N GLU A 126 -1.70 2.37 1.53
CA GLU A 126 -1.94 1.30 0.54
C GLU A 126 -0.67 0.97 -0.25
N ASN A 127 0.05 1.98 -0.76
CA ASN A 127 1.23 1.74 -1.58
C ASN A 127 2.49 1.37 -0.78
N LEU A 128 2.63 1.79 0.49
CA LEU A 128 3.80 1.47 1.31
C LEU A 128 3.62 0.20 2.11
N PHE A 129 2.41 -0.10 2.60
CA PHE A 129 2.19 -1.13 3.61
C PHE A 129 1.04 -2.09 3.27
N GLY A 130 0.21 -1.77 2.28
CA GLY A 130 -0.79 -2.67 1.73
C GLY A 130 -2.14 -2.65 2.42
N LYS A 131 -2.99 -3.59 1.99
CA LYS A 131 -4.39 -3.68 2.41
C LYS A 131 -4.56 -3.90 3.92
N ASP A 132 -3.60 -4.58 4.57
CA ASP A 132 -3.74 -4.98 5.96
C ASP A 132 -3.63 -3.74 6.87
N ALA A 133 -2.58 -2.94 6.65
CA ALA A 133 -2.40 -1.63 7.26
C ALA A 133 -3.53 -0.65 6.90
N LEU A 134 -4.02 -0.70 5.66
CA LEU A 134 -5.12 0.13 5.20
C LEU A 134 -6.42 -0.16 5.97
N GLY A 135 -6.70 -1.43 6.26
CA GLY A 135 -7.81 -1.82 7.14
C GLY A 135 -7.68 -1.21 8.54
N VAL A 136 -6.48 -1.28 9.13
CA VAL A 136 -6.20 -0.72 10.45
C VAL A 136 -6.30 0.81 10.45
N LEU A 137 -5.91 1.48 9.36
CA LEU A 137 -6.11 2.93 9.18
C LEU A 137 -7.59 3.31 9.25
N PHE A 138 -8.47 2.56 8.56
CA PHE A 138 -9.90 2.84 8.63
C PHE A 138 -10.45 2.72 10.05
N LEU A 139 -10.02 1.69 10.79
CA LEU A 139 -10.44 1.51 12.17
C LEU A 139 -9.88 2.60 13.09
N HIS A 140 -8.63 3.01 12.90
CA HIS A 140 -8.04 4.19 13.55
C HIS A 140 -8.88 5.46 13.34
N ASN A 141 -9.37 5.66 12.11
CA ASN A 141 -10.15 6.84 11.75
C ASN A 141 -11.50 6.93 12.47
N VAL A 142 -12.09 5.81 12.91
CA VAL A 142 -13.29 5.82 13.77
C VAL A 142 -13.00 6.56 15.09
N GLY A 143 -11.81 6.34 15.65
CA GLY A 143 -11.34 7.04 16.84
C GLY A 143 -11.15 8.53 16.62
N VAL A 144 -10.54 8.89 15.48
CA VAL A 144 -10.39 10.28 15.05
C VAL A 144 -11.75 10.97 14.92
N GLU A 145 -12.73 10.34 14.24
CA GLU A 145 -14.08 10.88 14.11
C GLU A 145 -14.76 11.07 15.46
N LEU A 146 -14.61 10.11 16.37
CA LEU A 146 -15.12 10.22 17.73
C LEU A 146 -14.53 11.45 18.44
N ALA A 147 -13.22 11.68 18.35
CA ALA A 147 -12.57 12.85 18.95
C ALA A 147 -13.03 14.16 18.31
N ILE A 148 -13.23 14.19 16.98
CA ILE A 148 -13.73 15.35 16.26
C ILE A 148 -15.10 15.76 16.78
N TRP A 149 -16.04 14.82 16.84
CA TRP A 149 -17.43 15.12 17.19
C TRP A 149 -17.68 15.30 18.69
N THR A 150 -16.73 14.88 19.54
CA THR A 150 -16.83 15.04 21.01
C THR A 150 -15.94 16.18 21.51
N ILE A 151 -14.62 16.07 21.34
CA ILE A 151 -13.64 17.00 21.90
C ILE A 151 -13.50 18.25 21.02
N CYS A 152 -13.31 18.10 19.71
CA CYS A 152 -13.03 19.25 18.85
C CYS A 152 -14.25 20.16 18.69
N VAL A 153 -15.40 19.60 18.31
CA VAL A 153 -16.66 20.35 18.25
C VAL A 153 -17.05 20.84 19.64
N GLY A 154 -16.86 20.03 20.68
CA GLY A 154 -17.12 20.44 22.06
C GLY A 154 -16.33 21.67 22.50
N LEU A 155 -15.04 21.72 22.13
CA LEU A 155 -14.15 22.84 22.45
C LEU A 155 -14.58 24.13 21.72
N VAL A 156 -14.96 24.03 20.45
CA VAL A 156 -15.38 25.20 19.65
C VAL A 156 -16.78 25.68 20.03
N ALA A 157 -17.72 24.76 20.24
CA ALA A 157 -19.12 25.07 20.56
C ALA A 157 -19.35 25.40 22.05
N GLY A 158 -18.34 25.20 22.91
CA GLY A 158 -18.47 25.39 24.37
C GLY A 158 -19.24 24.27 25.09
N GLY A 159 -19.33 23.09 24.50
CA GLY A 159 -20.02 21.91 25.04
C GLY A 159 -20.37 20.88 23.97
N LEU A 160 -20.71 19.66 24.41
CA LEU A 160 -21.11 18.57 23.51
C LEU A 160 -22.37 18.95 22.71
N SER A 161 -22.30 18.83 21.38
CA SER A 161 -23.43 19.11 20.50
C SER A 161 -24.53 18.04 20.64
N LYS A 162 -25.80 18.47 20.53
CA LYS A 162 -26.93 17.53 20.54
C LYS A 162 -26.84 16.61 19.33
N GLY A 163 -26.89 15.30 19.57
CA GLY A 163 -26.88 14.31 18.50
C GLY A 163 -25.51 14.06 17.86
N TRP A 164 -24.40 14.41 18.54
CA TRP A 164 -23.02 14.16 18.08
C TRP A 164 -22.80 12.73 17.55
N TRP A 165 -23.42 11.74 18.20
CA TRP A 165 -23.30 10.32 17.85
C TRP A 165 -23.81 10.00 16.43
N LYS A 166 -24.75 10.79 15.91
CA LYS A 166 -25.27 10.62 14.53
C LYS A 166 -24.21 10.95 13.49
N HIS A 167 -23.24 11.80 13.83
CA HIS A 167 -22.15 12.15 12.93
C HIS A 167 -21.05 11.08 12.93
N VAL A 168 -20.85 10.39 14.06
CA VAL A 168 -19.96 9.21 14.17
C VAL A 168 -20.58 8.00 13.46
N ALA A 169 -21.90 7.83 13.54
CA ALA A 169 -22.64 6.79 12.83
C ALA A 169 -22.85 7.11 11.34
N ASN A 170 -21.75 7.36 10.63
CA ASN A 170 -21.74 7.61 9.19
C ASN A 170 -21.53 6.30 8.38
N PRO A 171 -21.73 6.31 7.04
CA PRO A 171 -21.62 5.10 6.24
C PRO A 171 -20.24 4.39 6.34
N PRO A 172 -19.08 5.10 6.31
CA PRO A 172 -17.78 4.47 6.57
C PRO A 172 -17.70 3.73 7.92
N SER A 173 -18.06 4.39 9.02
CA SER A 173 -18.01 3.83 10.37
C SER A 173 -18.97 2.65 10.55
N ILE A 174 -20.17 2.73 9.96
CA ILE A 174 -21.11 1.60 9.93
C ILE A 174 -20.51 0.42 9.15
N THR A 175 -19.85 0.69 8.02
CA THR A 175 -19.25 -0.36 7.19
C THR A 175 -18.13 -1.09 7.92
N ILE A 176 -17.33 -0.38 8.72
CA ILE A 176 -16.30 -0.99 9.57
C ILE A 176 -16.93 -1.97 10.56
N VAL A 177 -18.01 -1.58 11.25
CA VAL A 177 -18.72 -2.45 12.19
C VAL A 177 -19.27 -3.69 11.48
N VAL A 178 -19.89 -3.52 10.31
CA VAL A 178 -20.41 -4.64 9.51
C VAL A 178 -19.29 -5.57 9.04
N ALA A 179 -18.18 -5.03 8.54
CA ALA A 179 -17.05 -5.82 8.05
C ALA A 179 -16.36 -6.60 9.19
N LEU A 180 -16.18 -5.99 10.36
CA LEU A 180 -15.69 -6.69 11.55
C LEU A 180 -16.65 -7.78 12.02
N ALA A 181 -17.96 -7.54 11.98
CA ALA A 181 -18.95 -8.56 12.31
C ALA A 181 -18.90 -9.74 11.35
N VAL A 182 -18.71 -9.50 10.05
CA VAL A 182 -18.50 -10.56 9.04
C VAL A 182 -17.28 -11.42 9.37
N ASN A 183 -16.15 -10.80 9.76
CA ASN A 183 -14.96 -11.54 10.19
C ASN A 183 -15.22 -12.37 11.43
N PHE A 184 -15.81 -11.76 12.47
CA PHE A 184 -16.07 -12.42 13.74
C PHE A 184 -17.01 -13.63 13.59
N LEU A 185 -18.02 -13.52 12.72
CA LEU A 185 -18.96 -14.60 12.43
C LEU A 185 -18.40 -15.64 11.45
N GLY A 186 -17.18 -15.46 10.92
CA GLY A 186 -16.59 -16.35 9.93
C GLY A 186 -17.36 -16.36 8.60
N LEU A 187 -18.07 -15.28 8.28
CA LEU A 187 -18.93 -15.20 7.09
C LEU A 187 -18.18 -14.86 5.80
N GLY A 188 -16.91 -14.45 5.89
CA GLY A 188 -16.07 -14.07 4.75
C GLY A 188 -16.10 -15.07 3.59
N PRO A 189 -15.83 -16.38 3.83
CA PRO A 189 -15.85 -17.41 2.78
C PRO A 189 -17.22 -17.65 2.12
N TYR A 190 -18.32 -17.23 2.77
CA TYR A 190 -19.68 -17.42 2.24
C TYR A 190 -20.15 -16.25 1.37
N ILE A 191 -19.34 -15.18 1.25
CA ILE A 191 -19.65 -14.06 0.37
C ILE A 191 -19.38 -14.49 -1.08
N PRO A 192 -20.35 -14.38 -1.99
CA PRO A 192 -20.14 -14.72 -3.39
C PRO A 192 -19.03 -13.86 -4.03
N GLU A 193 -18.18 -14.50 -4.84
CA GLU A 193 -17.08 -13.83 -5.57
C GLU A 193 -17.57 -12.65 -6.41
N MET A 194 -18.79 -12.76 -6.96
CA MET A 194 -19.45 -11.67 -7.69
C MET A 194 -19.56 -10.39 -6.86
N ILE A 195 -19.91 -10.50 -5.57
CA ILE A 195 -20.02 -9.35 -4.67
C ILE A 195 -18.63 -8.79 -4.38
N LEU A 196 -17.65 -9.66 -4.09
CA LEU A 196 -16.27 -9.25 -3.83
C LEU A 196 -15.67 -8.50 -5.02
N GLN A 197 -15.93 -8.96 -6.24
CA GLN A 197 -15.47 -8.30 -7.46
C GLN A 197 -16.14 -6.93 -7.67
N VAL A 198 -17.44 -6.79 -7.39
CA VAL A 198 -18.14 -5.48 -7.44
C VAL A 198 -17.52 -4.51 -6.44
N MET A 199 -17.30 -4.95 -5.19
CA MET A 199 -16.67 -4.12 -4.16
C MET A 199 -15.26 -3.72 -4.56
N LYS A 200 -14.47 -4.65 -5.13
CA LYS A 200 -13.13 -4.37 -5.66
C LYS A 200 -13.19 -3.30 -6.74
N THR A 201 -14.01 -3.47 -7.78
CA THR A 201 -14.11 -2.51 -8.89
C THR A 201 -14.55 -1.11 -8.43
N LEU A 202 -15.47 -1.00 -7.49
CA LEU A 202 -15.89 0.31 -6.96
C LEU A 202 -14.81 0.94 -6.07
N SER A 203 -14.10 0.13 -5.28
CA SER A 203 -13.09 0.62 -4.35
C SER A 203 -11.88 1.27 -5.05
N THR A 204 -11.48 0.79 -6.23
CA THR A 204 -10.32 1.33 -6.96
C THR A 204 -10.51 2.78 -7.41
N ALA A 205 -11.75 3.23 -7.55
CA ALA A 205 -12.05 4.63 -7.87
C ALA A 205 -12.05 5.55 -6.64
N ALA A 206 -12.13 5.01 -5.42
CA ALA A 206 -12.34 5.80 -4.21
C ALA A 206 -11.19 6.80 -3.96
N ILE A 207 -9.95 6.32 -3.96
CA ILE A 207 -8.77 7.12 -3.66
C ILE A 207 -8.53 8.19 -4.73
N PRO A 208 -8.46 7.87 -6.05
CA PRO A 208 -8.27 8.88 -7.09
C PRO A 208 -9.32 9.99 -7.06
N MET A 209 -10.60 9.62 -6.90
CA MET A 209 -11.71 10.58 -6.85
C MET A 209 -11.58 11.55 -5.66
N MET A 210 -11.22 11.03 -4.49
CA MET A 210 -10.99 11.87 -3.31
C MET A 210 -9.78 12.80 -3.48
N MET A 211 -8.69 12.32 -4.08
CA MET A 211 -7.50 13.14 -4.33
C MET A 211 -7.79 14.30 -5.29
N LEU A 212 -8.55 14.03 -6.37
CA LEU A 212 -9.00 15.08 -7.29
C LEU A 212 -9.88 16.12 -6.58
N LEU A 213 -10.83 15.68 -5.75
CA LEU A 213 -11.70 16.56 -4.97
C LEU A 213 -10.91 17.50 -4.06
N ILE A 214 -9.88 16.98 -3.40
CA ILE A 214 -9.06 17.78 -2.48
C ILE A 214 -8.21 18.76 -3.26
N GLY A 215 -7.64 18.34 -4.39
CA GLY A 215 -6.96 19.23 -5.33
C GLY A 215 -7.80 20.44 -5.71
N ALA A 216 -9.05 20.21 -6.09
CA ALA A 216 -10.01 21.25 -6.42
C ALA A 216 -10.34 22.16 -5.22
N ASN A 217 -10.62 21.59 -4.05
CA ASN A 217 -10.88 22.34 -2.82
C ASN A 217 -9.65 23.14 -2.35
N PHE A 218 -8.44 22.64 -2.58
CA PHE A 218 -7.21 23.34 -2.25
C PHE A 218 -6.98 24.52 -3.20
N PHE A 219 -7.26 24.34 -4.49
CA PHE A 219 -7.26 25.44 -5.46
C PHE A 219 -8.24 26.54 -5.06
N ASP A 220 -9.47 26.19 -4.65
CA ASP A 220 -10.45 27.16 -4.14
C ASP A 220 -9.96 27.89 -2.88
N GLN A 221 -9.18 27.25 -2.01
CA GLN A 221 -8.64 27.92 -0.82
C GLN A 221 -7.55 28.93 -1.18
N ILE A 222 -6.72 28.63 -2.18
CA ILE A 222 -5.68 29.54 -2.64
C ILE A 222 -6.27 30.72 -3.45
N THR A 223 -7.33 30.46 -4.24
CA THR A 223 -7.88 31.45 -5.19
C THR A 223 -9.17 32.13 -4.72
N GLY A 224 -9.94 31.50 -3.84
CA GLY A 224 -11.35 31.79 -3.58
C GLY A 224 -11.70 32.71 -2.42
N GLY A 225 -10.75 33.34 -1.73
CA GLY A 225 -11.03 34.54 -0.94
C GLY A 225 -10.60 34.54 0.53
N ASP A 226 -10.45 35.77 1.03
CA ASP A 226 -10.00 36.22 2.36
C ASP A 226 -8.49 36.18 2.68
N ALA A 227 -7.61 36.10 1.68
CA ALA A 227 -6.18 36.36 1.90
C ALA A 227 -5.83 37.86 2.05
N THR A 228 -6.75 38.80 1.78
CA THR A 228 -6.38 40.22 1.60
C THR A 228 -7.16 41.28 2.38
N ASN A 229 -8.17 40.95 3.21
CA ASN A 229 -8.92 41.99 3.92
C ASN A 229 -9.06 41.73 5.42
N GLY A 230 -8.16 42.33 6.19
CA GLY A 230 -8.30 42.47 7.64
C GLY A 230 -7.02 42.95 8.28
N LYS A 231 -6.96 44.25 8.62
CA LYS A 231 -6.00 44.74 9.62
C LYS A 231 -6.27 43.97 10.93
N SER A 232 -5.21 43.54 11.59
CA SER A 232 -5.15 42.95 12.94
C SER A 232 -4.78 41.45 12.98
N GLU A 233 -3.76 41.17 13.82
CA GLU A 233 -3.12 39.90 14.18
C GLU A 233 -2.04 39.34 13.25
N SER A 234 -0.91 38.91 13.87
CA SER A 234 0.27 38.40 13.20
C SER A 234 -0.01 37.06 12.51
N PHE A 235 -0.36 37.12 11.22
CA PHE A 235 -0.47 35.96 10.33
C PHE A 235 0.71 34.99 10.53
N TRP A 236 1.92 35.56 10.56
CA TRP A 236 3.18 34.83 10.72
C TRP A 236 3.31 34.14 12.08
N GLY A 237 2.81 34.75 13.16
CA GLY A 237 2.82 34.15 14.49
C GLY A 237 1.95 32.89 14.57
N THR A 238 0.72 32.97 14.05
CA THR A 238 -0.20 31.82 14.03
C THR A 238 0.31 30.72 13.10
N ALA A 239 0.71 31.06 11.87
CA ALA A 239 1.21 30.10 10.89
C ALA A 239 2.50 29.42 11.35
N GLY A 240 3.47 30.19 11.89
CA GLY A 240 4.73 29.67 12.39
C GLY A 240 4.54 28.70 13.56
N LEU A 241 3.67 29.06 14.51
CA LEU A 241 3.33 28.17 15.63
C LEU A 241 2.63 26.88 15.16
N ALA A 242 1.71 27.00 14.20
CA ALA A 242 1.02 25.85 13.63
C ALA A 242 1.98 24.86 12.96
N VAL A 243 2.92 25.36 12.15
CA VAL A 243 3.95 24.56 11.50
C VAL A 243 4.86 23.91 12.54
N LEU A 244 5.34 24.66 13.53
CA LEU A 244 6.18 24.14 14.60
C LEU A 244 5.50 22.99 15.34
N LEU A 245 4.24 23.17 15.74
CA LEU A 245 3.50 22.14 16.46
C LEU A 245 3.16 20.95 15.57
N ARG A 246 2.48 21.17 14.43
CA ARG A 246 1.92 20.09 13.60
C ARG A 246 2.96 19.36 12.76
N CYS A 247 3.90 20.08 12.15
CA CYS A 247 4.91 19.50 11.26
C CYS A 247 6.25 19.24 11.97
N GLY A 248 6.41 19.67 13.23
CA GLY A 248 7.65 19.52 14.00
C GLY A 248 7.46 18.68 15.26
N ILE A 249 6.75 19.24 16.25
CA ILE A 249 6.70 18.69 17.62
C ILE A 249 5.75 17.49 17.75
N PHE A 250 4.53 17.58 17.23
CA PHE A 250 3.52 16.52 17.36
C PHE A 250 3.92 15.21 16.68
N PRO A 251 4.56 15.19 15.49
CA PRO A 251 5.07 13.96 14.89
C PRO A 251 6.04 13.21 15.82
N VAL A 252 6.91 13.92 16.55
CA VAL A 252 7.84 13.30 17.53
C VAL A 252 7.06 12.57 18.62
N PHE A 253 6.09 13.23 19.25
CA PHE A 253 5.29 12.61 20.31
C PHE A 253 4.44 11.45 19.81
N TYR A 254 3.89 11.59 18.60
CA TYR A 254 3.08 10.57 17.96
C TYR A 254 3.90 9.30 17.68
N LEU A 255 5.10 9.45 17.11
CA LEU A 255 6.02 8.34 16.85
C LEU A 255 6.60 7.74 18.14
N MET A 256 6.91 8.58 19.14
CA MET A 256 7.36 8.10 20.45
C MET A 256 6.28 7.26 21.14
N ALA A 257 5.01 7.68 21.10
CA ALA A 257 3.90 6.88 21.60
C ALA A 257 3.78 5.55 20.85
N ALA A 258 3.90 5.56 19.52
CA ALA A 258 3.86 4.35 18.71
C ALA A 258 5.05 3.39 18.98
N ALA A 259 6.22 3.92 19.32
CA ALA A 259 7.41 3.14 19.65
C ALA A 259 7.33 2.52 21.06
N MET A 260 6.77 3.25 22.03
CA MET A 260 6.73 2.84 23.44
C MET A 260 5.54 1.95 23.79
N LEU A 261 4.41 2.09 23.10
CA LEU A 261 3.21 1.30 23.37
C LEU A 261 3.31 -0.10 22.72
N PRO A 262 2.75 -1.14 23.36
CA PRO A 262 2.69 -2.49 22.80
C PRO A 262 1.57 -2.59 21.75
N ILE A 263 1.72 -1.83 20.66
CA ILE A 263 0.81 -1.83 19.51
C ILE A 263 1.31 -2.75 18.40
N SER A 264 0.40 -3.20 17.56
CA SER A 264 0.74 -4.03 16.42
C SER A 264 1.58 -3.34 15.36
N ARG A 265 2.18 -4.16 14.51
CA ARG A 265 2.98 -3.70 13.38
C ARG A 265 2.14 -2.84 12.44
N GLU A 266 0.90 -3.25 12.17
CA GLU A 266 -0.01 -2.53 11.28
C GLU A 266 -0.38 -1.15 11.86
N LEU A 267 -0.60 -1.05 13.18
CA LEU A 267 -0.85 0.24 13.79
C LEU A 267 0.41 1.13 13.83
N LYS A 268 1.61 0.56 13.93
CA LYS A 268 2.88 1.31 13.77
C LYS A 268 3.03 1.85 12.34
N GLN A 269 2.64 1.08 11.32
CA GLN A 269 2.63 1.51 9.92
C GLN A 269 1.67 2.67 9.70
N VAL A 270 0.44 2.56 10.21
CA VAL A 270 -0.54 3.66 10.21
C VAL A 270 0.05 4.88 10.92
N ALA A 271 0.68 4.67 12.08
CA ALA A 271 1.24 5.76 12.85
C ALA A 271 2.40 6.49 12.15
N ALA A 272 3.23 5.76 11.40
CA ALA A 272 4.31 6.32 10.59
C ALA A 272 3.79 7.32 9.54
N ILE A 273 2.63 7.02 8.94
CA ILE A 273 2.01 7.89 7.94
C ILE A 273 1.27 9.06 8.63
N GLU A 274 0.44 8.79 9.62
CA GLU A 274 -0.39 9.80 10.28
C GLU A 274 0.42 10.89 11.02
N ALA A 275 1.58 10.51 11.58
CA ALA A 275 2.50 11.46 12.19
C ALA A 275 2.98 12.51 11.17
N ALA A 276 3.17 12.13 9.91
CA ALA A 276 3.72 12.98 8.86
C ALA A 276 2.68 13.96 8.28
N MET A 277 1.39 13.74 8.53
CA MET A 277 0.32 14.45 7.83
C MET A 277 0.21 15.92 8.23
N PRO A 278 -0.10 16.84 7.30
CA PRO A 278 -0.41 18.23 7.64
C PRO A 278 -1.78 18.32 8.33
N ALA A 279 -2.21 19.54 8.70
CA ALA A 279 -3.56 19.75 9.22
C ALA A 279 -4.62 19.37 8.17
N ALA A 280 -5.78 18.88 8.63
CA ALA A 280 -6.90 18.63 7.73
C ALA A 280 -7.54 19.93 7.24
N VAL A 281 -8.25 19.84 6.10
CA VAL A 281 -9.07 20.94 5.55
C VAL A 281 -10.44 21.04 6.26
N PHE A 282 -10.99 19.92 6.71
CA PHE A 282 -12.31 19.83 7.34
C PHE A 282 -12.54 20.80 8.54
N PRO A 283 -11.56 21.07 9.41
CA PRO A 283 -11.66 22.07 10.48
C PRO A 283 -12.11 23.47 10.02
N ILE A 284 -11.84 23.89 8.78
CA ILE A 284 -12.32 25.17 8.23
C ILE A 284 -13.86 25.20 8.21
N VAL A 285 -14.49 24.10 7.83
CA VAL A 285 -15.96 23.98 7.81
C VAL A 285 -16.52 23.90 9.23
N LEU A 286 -15.89 23.11 10.11
CA LEU A 286 -16.31 23.00 11.51
C LEU A 286 -16.31 24.36 12.22
N THR A 287 -15.24 25.13 12.07
CA THR A 287 -15.13 26.45 12.69
C THR A 287 -16.20 27.43 12.15
N ARG A 288 -16.58 27.34 10.87
CA ARG A 288 -17.71 28.12 10.33
C ARG A 288 -19.06 27.72 10.93
N LEU A 289 -19.32 26.42 11.08
CA LEU A 289 -20.63 25.91 11.53
C LEU A 289 -20.86 26.03 13.03
N TYR A 290 -19.80 25.90 13.83
CA TYR A 290 -19.89 25.80 15.29
C TYR A 290 -19.43 27.07 16.03
N GLY A 291 -19.21 28.18 15.31
CA GLY A 291 -18.90 29.49 15.90
C GLY A 291 -17.42 29.72 16.21
N GLY A 292 -16.52 28.94 15.61
CA GLY A 292 -15.08 29.16 15.61
C GLY A 292 -14.62 30.24 14.63
N GLU A 293 -13.31 30.44 14.49
CA GLU A 293 -12.68 31.47 13.67
C GLU A 293 -12.08 30.87 12.38
N PRO A 294 -12.77 30.95 11.23
CA PRO A 294 -12.35 30.29 9.99
C PRO A 294 -11.04 30.83 9.44
N ARG A 295 -10.70 32.08 9.73
CA ARG A 295 -9.43 32.70 9.31
C ARG A 295 -8.23 32.00 9.94
N ILE A 296 -8.32 31.60 11.22
CA ILE A 296 -7.26 30.81 11.88
C ILE A 296 -7.15 29.44 11.23
N ALA A 297 -8.28 28.78 10.98
CA ALA A 297 -8.31 27.47 10.34
C ALA A 297 -7.66 27.47 8.95
N LEU A 298 -7.97 28.48 8.13
CA LEU A 298 -7.38 28.65 6.80
C LEU A 298 -5.86 28.86 6.89
N ARG A 299 -5.39 29.74 7.79
CA ARG A 299 -3.95 30.00 8.01
C ARG A 299 -3.19 28.73 8.38
N VAL A 300 -3.71 27.95 9.34
CA VAL A 300 -3.10 26.69 9.79
C VAL A 300 -3.04 25.67 8.66
N THR A 301 -4.15 25.50 7.94
CA THR A 301 -4.28 24.52 6.86
C THR A 301 -3.31 24.81 5.72
N ILE A 302 -3.27 26.06 5.23
CA ILE A 302 -2.37 26.44 4.14
C ILE A 302 -0.91 26.29 4.57
N ALA A 303 -0.53 26.84 5.74
CA ALA A 303 0.86 26.84 6.20
C ALA A 303 1.39 25.41 6.39
N THR A 304 0.63 24.54 7.06
CA THR A 304 1.05 23.15 7.29
C THR A 304 1.02 22.31 6.02
N THR A 305 0.11 22.57 5.07
CA THR A 305 0.08 21.84 3.79
C THR A 305 1.30 22.19 2.92
N VAL A 306 1.66 23.47 2.82
CA VAL A 306 2.84 23.91 2.05
C VAL A 306 4.12 23.34 2.64
N VAL A 307 4.30 23.41 3.95
CA VAL A 307 5.47 22.82 4.63
C VAL A 307 5.43 21.28 4.61
N GLY A 308 4.22 20.71 4.59
CA GLY A 308 3.93 19.29 4.45
C GLY A 308 4.58 18.68 3.21
N LEU A 309 4.63 19.39 2.08
CA LEU A 309 5.26 18.92 0.84
C LEU A 309 6.69 18.40 1.04
N VAL A 310 7.44 19.05 1.94
CA VAL A 310 8.83 18.69 2.24
C VAL A 310 8.91 17.80 3.48
N THR A 311 8.08 18.06 4.49
CA THR A 311 8.17 17.36 5.78
C THR A 311 7.57 15.96 5.77
N ILE A 312 6.55 15.69 4.95
CA ILE A 312 5.92 14.36 4.82
C ILE A 312 6.95 13.25 4.51
N PRO A 313 7.73 13.33 3.41
CA PRO A 313 8.65 12.24 3.06
C PRO A 313 9.77 12.07 4.10
N LEU A 314 10.20 13.16 4.76
CA LEU A 314 11.22 13.12 5.81
C LEU A 314 10.71 12.41 7.07
N TRP A 315 9.48 12.73 7.50
CA TRP A 315 8.87 12.07 8.65
C TRP A 315 8.58 10.61 8.40
N ILE A 316 8.04 10.25 7.23
CA ILE A 316 7.78 8.84 6.88
C ILE A 316 9.10 8.06 6.87
N SER A 317 10.15 8.57 6.22
CA SER A 317 11.47 7.92 6.20
C SER A 317 12.04 7.73 7.62
N SER A 318 11.94 8.76 8.46
CA SER A 318 12.40 8.69 9.85
C SER A 318 11.58 7.69 10.68
N ALA A 319 10.26 7.68 10.50
CA ALA A 319 9.34 6.79 11.19
C ALA A 319 9.61 5.32 10.85
N ILE A 320 9.88 5.00 9.58
CA ILE A 320 10.24 3.64 9.16
C ILE A 320 11.49 3.16 9.89
N GLY A 321 12.49 4.04 10.06
CA GLY A 321 13.69 3.76 10.82
C GLY A 321 13.42 3.52 12.31
N VAL A 322 12.73 4.46 12.95
CA VAL A 322 12.47 4.46 14.41
C VAL A 322 11.53 3.32 14.84
N LEU A 323 10.57 2.96 13.99
CA LEU A 323 9.59 1.91 14.27
C LEU A 323 9.98 0.54 13.71
N GLU A 324 11.18 0.42 13.14
CA GLU A 324 11.72 -0.84 12.58
C GLU A 324 10.79 -1.47 11.52
N LEU A 325 10.32 -0.63 10.58
CA LEU A 325 9.32 -1.01 9.56
C LEU A 325 9.93 -1.34 8.18
N GLN A 326 11.25 -1.50 8.08
CA GLN A 326 11.95 -1.69 6.80
C GLN A 326 11.45 -2.92 6.04
N ASP A 327 11.29 -4.04 6.75
CA ASP A 327 10.82 -5.32 6.19
C ASP A 327 9.29 -5.35 5.97
N SER A 328 8.62 -4.22 6.21
CA SER A 328 7.18 -4.08 6.09
C SER A 328 6.79 -3.25 4.88
N LEU A 329 7.77 -2.57 4.28
CA LEU A 329 7.56 -1.88 3.04
C LEU A 329 7.23 -2.90 1.97
N ILE A 330 6.08 -2.69 1.34
CA ILE A 330 5.87 -3.17 -0.01
C ILE A 330 6.98 -2.49 -0.80
N HIS A 331 8.00 -3.26 -1.18
CA HIS A 331 8.88 -2.81 -2.24
C HIS A 331 7.94 -2.38 -3.34
N VAL A 332 7.99 -1.10 -3.73
CA VAL A 332 7.21 -0.58 -4.86
C VAL A 332 7.82 -1.21 -6.13
N SER A 333 7.73 -2.52 -6.26
CA SER A 333 7.17 -3.09 -7.46
C SER A 333 5.75 -2.53 -7.51
N VAL A 334 5.49 -1.72 -8.54
CA VAL A 334 4.13 -1.59 -9.06
C VAL A 334 3.52 -2.97 -8.95
N GLU A 335 2.34 -3.12 -8.30
CA GLU A 335 1.57 -4.37 -8.30
C GLU A 335 1.53 -4.88 -9.75
N SER A 336 2.49 -5.73 -10.09
CA SER A 336 2.45 -6.60 -11.21
C SER A 336 1.42 -7.62 -10.77
N ASP A 337 0.43 -7.89 -11.62
CA ASP A 337 -0.05 -9.26 -11.69
C ASP A 337 1.21 -10.11 -11.84
N ALA A 338 1.63 -10.72 -10.73
CA ALA A 338 2.95 -11.29 -10.57
C ALA A 338 3.13 -12.29 -11.70
N SER A 339 4.16 -12.10 -12.51
CA SER A 339 4.55 -13.13 -13.48
C SER A 339 5.44 -14.13 -12.75
N PRO A 340 5.54 -15.41 -13.19
CA PRO A 340 6.45 -16.43 -12.64
C PRO A 340 7.93 -16.02 -12.46
N ALA A 341 8.30 -14.84 -12.96
CA ALA A 341 9.62 -14.25 -13.04
C ALA A 341 10.07 -13.46 -11.82
N ASP A 342 9.13 -13.03 -10.97
CA ASP A 342 9.40 -12.16 -9.82
C ASP A 342 10.04 -12.96 -8.64
N ALA A 343 10.51 -14.19 -8.88
CA ALA A 343 11.23 -15.04 -7.92
C ALA A 343 12.74 -14.99 -8.18
N GLU A 344 13.45 -14.17 -7.40
CA GLU A 344 14.91 -14.17 -7.35
C GLU A 344 15.43 -15.52 -6.78
N PRO A 345 16.41 -16.20 -7.40
CA PRO A 345 17.18 -17.22 -6.71
C PRO A 345 18.06 -16.56 -5.63
N PRO A 346 18.15 -17.12 -4.41
CA PRO A 346 18.91 -16.53 -3.32
C PRO A 346 20.40 -16.50 -3.66
N LYS A 347 21.04 -15.38 -3.31
CA LYS A 347 22.49 -15.22 -3.31
C LYS A 347 23.16 -16.30 -2.45
N ALA A 348 24.21 -16.90 -2.98
CA ALA A 348 25.07 -17.84 -2.23
C ALA A 348 25.65 -17.15 -0.99
N ALA A 349 25.54 -17.79 0.17
CA ALA A 349 26.17 -17.33 1.40
C ALA A 349 27.70 -17.50 1.34
N ASP A 350 28.43 -16.52 1.87
CA ASP A 350 29.89 -16.50 2.00
C ASP A 350 30.42 -17.74 2.75
N PRO A 351 31.46 -18.45 2.25
CA PRO A 351 31.93 -19.71 2.81
C PRO A 351 32.83 -19.56 4.06
N LYS A 352 32.57 -18.58 4.93
CA LYS A 352 33.32 -18.41 6.20
C LYS A 352 32.44 -17.89 7.35
N SER A 353 31.63 -18.76 7.94
CA SER A 353 31.37 -18.73 9.38
C SER A 353 30.89 -20.09 9.88
N SER A 354 31.49 -20.54 10.98
CA SER A 354 31.28 -21.84 11.62
C SER A 354 29.91 -21.91 12.33
N PRO A 355 29.28 -23.09 12.46
CA PRO A 355 27.92 -23.18 12.99
C PRO A 355 27.91 -23.10 14.52
N THR A 356 27.05 -22.25 15.08
CA THR A 356 26.60 -22.37 16.48
C THR A 356 25.13 -22.79 16.48
N THR A 357 24.90 -23.96 17.03
CA THR A 357 23.64 -24.69 17.16
C THR A 357 22.65 -23.96 18.04
N THR A 358 21.44 -23.67 17.56
CA THR A 358 20.22 -23.76 18.39
C THR A 358 19.01 -23.96 17.50
N ALA A 359 18.32 -25.09 17.68
CA ALA A 359 17.11 -25.46 16.98
C ALA A 359 15.91 -24.64 17.50
N ALA A 360 15.08 -24.16 16.58
CA ALA A 360 13.74 -23.65 16.82
C ALA A 360 12.75 -24.45 15.93
N PRO A 361 11.49 -24.63 16.36
CA PRO A 361 10.65 -25.74 15.91
C PRO A 361 10.03 -25.50 14.53
N VAL A 362 9.94 -26.59 13.77
CA VAL A 362 9.40 -26.70 12.41
C VAL A 362 7.90 -26.43 12.44
N ASN A 363 7.49 -25.37 11.74
CA ASN A 363 6.09 -25.05 11.46
C ASN A 363 5.70 -25.70 10.11
N GLU A 364 4.49 -26.26 10.05
CA GLU A 364 3.93 -27.03 8.93
C GLU A 364 4.15 -26.35 7.55
N ALA A 365 5.13 -26.84 6.80
CA ALA A 365 5.25 -26.60 5.37
C ALA A 365 5.25 -27.97 4.69
N ALA A 366 4.34 -28.18 3.74
CA ALA A 366 4.45 -29.30 2.82
C ALA A 366 5.85 -29.27 2.19
N THR A 367 6.71 -30.18 2.63
CA THR A 367 8.03 -30.41 2.04
C THR A 367 7.80 -30.89 0.61
N LEU A 368 8.22 -30.10 -0.37
CA LEU A 368 8.38 -30.61 -1.72
C LEU A 368 9.35 -31.79 -1.63
N ASP A 369 8.87 -33.00 -1.93
CA ASP A 369 9.69 -34.20 -1.97
C ASP A 369 10.04 -34.46 -3.44
N PRO A 370 11.22 -34.01 -3.94
CA PRO A 370 11.52 -34.08 -5.35
C PRO A 370 11.92 -35.48 -5.78
N GLU A 371 11.52 -35.87 -6.99
CA GLU A 371 11.88 -37.15 -7.59
C GLU A 371 13.00 -36.96 -8.61
N VAL A 372 14.03 -37.82 -8.59
CA VAL A 372 15.04 -37.85 -9.64
C VAL A 372 14.46 -38.57 -10.86
N VAL A 373 14.42 -37.89 -11.99
CA VAL A 373 13.90 -38.41 -13.26
C VAL A 373 14.92 -38.24 -14.38
N GLU A 374 14.90 -39.17 -15.35
CA GLU A 374 15.61 -39.02 -16.62
C GLU A 374 14.68 -38.33 -17.62
N VAL A 375 15.20 -37.32 -18.32
CA VAL A 375 14.47 -36.55 -19.32
C VAL A 375 15.19 -36.70 -20.65
N ASP A 376 14.43 -37.05 -21.70
CA ASP A 376 14.92 -37.13 -23.07
C ASP A 376 15.01 -35.74 -23.73
N ALA A 377 15.82 -35.63 -24.78
CA ALA A 377 15.95 -34.39 -25.54
C ALA A 377 14.61 -34.02 -26.19
N GLN A 378 14.15 -32.78 -25.99
CA GLN A 378 12.90 -32.31 -26.58
C GLN A 378 13.02 -30.89 -27.11
N THR A 379 12.61 -30.67 -28.36
CA THR A 379 12.62 -29.34 -28.99
C THR A 379 11.33 -28.60 -28.68
N ILE A 380 11.46 -27.39 -28.14
CA ILE A 380 10.35 -26.48 -27.84
C ILE A 380 10.41 -25.30 -28.80
N ALA A 381 9.28 -24.98 -29.43
CA ALA A 381 9.11 -23.79 -30.26
C ALA A 381 8.18 -22.77 -29.59
N GLY A 382 8.52 -21.49 -29.66
CA GLY A 382 7.72 -20.45 -29.02
C GLY A 382 8.33 -19.05 -29.08
N LEU A 383 7.99 -18.21 -28.12
CA LEU A 383 8.57 -16.88 -27.95
C LEU A 383 9.73 -16.93 -26.95
N LYS A 384 10.81 -16.21 -27.25
CA LYS A 384 12.01 -16.15 -26.41
C LYS A 384 12.27 -14.74 -25.88
N VAL A 385 12.89 -14.67 -24.71
CA VAL A 385 13.47 -13.43 -24.19
C VAL A 385 14.75 -13.69 -23.41
N SER A 386 15.71 -12.76 -23.47
CA SER A 386 16.91 -12.78 -22.63
C SER A 386 16.78 -11.77 -21.49
N THR A 387 17.00 -12.22 -20.26
CA THR A 387 16.85 -11.44 -19.04
C THR A 387 17.77 -11.93 -17.91
N ASN A 388 17.66 -11.34 -16.73
CA ASN A 388 18.34 -11.80 -15.51
C ASN A 388 17.48 -11.50 -14.28
N ASN A 389 17.86 -12.07 -13.14
CA ASN A 389 17.08 -11.95 -11.91
C ASN A 389 16.97 -10.51 -11.37
N LEU A 390 17.97 -9.66 -11.64
CA LEU A 390 17.92 -8.23 -11.27
C LEU A 390 16.90 -7.45 -12.11
N ASN A 391 16.76 -7.79 -13.39
CA ASN A 391 15.78 -7.18 -14.29
C ASN A 391 14.37 -7.67 -13.98
N GLU A 392 14.20 -8.96 -13.69
CA GLU A 392 12.89 -9.55 -13.39
C GLU A 392 12.35 -9.16 -12.02
N THR A 393 13.21 -8.89 -11.02
CA THR A 393 12.77 -8.34 -9.71
C THR A 393 12.30 -6.88 -9.80
N ASN A 394 12.46 -6.22 -10.95
CA ASN A 394 12.04 -4.84 -11.17
C ASN A 394 10.87 -4.77 -12.16
N SER A 395 9.72 -4.29 -11.65
CA SER A 395 8.45 -4.15 -12.39
C SER A 395 8.50 -3.35 -13.71
N LEU A 396 9.52 -2.50 -13.90
CA LEU A 396 9.71 -1.70 -15.13
C LEU A 396 10.62 -2.39 -16.16
N THR A 397 11.50 -3.30 -15.72
CA THR A 397 12.48 -3.96 -16.59
C THR A 397 12.20 -5.45 -16.80
N GLY A 398 11.27 -6.03 -16.03
CA GLY A 398 10.87 -7.44 -16.12
C GLY A 398 10.30 -7.77 -17.49
N LYS A 399 10.88 -8.77 -18.14
CA LYS A 399 10.60 -9.14 -19.52
C LYS A 399 9.75 -10.40 -19.63
N ILE A 400 9.76 -11.27 -18.63
CA ILE A 400 9.00 -12.53 -18.69
C ILE A 400 7.49 -12.26 -18.65
N ARG A 401 7.01 -11.26 -17.89
CA ARG A 401 5.59 -10.85 -17.93
C ARG A 401 5.17 -10.41 -19.33
N GLN A 402 6.01 -9.61 -19.98
CA GLN A 402 5.77 -9.15 -21.34
C GLN A 402 5.78 -10.32 -22.33
N LEU A 403 6.65 -11.31 -22.12
CA LEU A 403 6.70 -12.54 -22.91
C LEU A 403 5.38 -13.33 -22.81
N TYR A 404 4.86 -13.57 -21.60
CA TYR A 404 3.59 -14.27 -21.40
C TYR A 404 2.40 -13.49 -21.96
N ASN A 405 2.36 -12.17 -21.74
CA ASN A 405 1.31 -11.32 -22.32
C ASN A 405 1.27 -11.45 -23.84
N ARG A 406 2.44 -11.39 -24.50
CA ARG A 406 2.55 -11.59 -25.95
C ARG A 406 2.14 -12.99 -26.38
N TYR A 407 2.59 -14.02 -25.65
CA TYR A 407 2.25 -15.41 -25.94
C TYR A 407 0.72 -15.62 -26.03
N PHE A 408 -0.02 -15.09 -25.04
CA PHE A 408 -1.49 -15.21 -25.02
C PHE A 408 -2.18 -14.24 -25.99
N SER A 409 -1.72 -12.98 -26.10
CA SER A 409 -2.37 -11.99 -26.96
C SER A 409 -2.20 -12.28 -28.44
N GLU A 410 -1.01 -12.77 -28.83
CA GLU A 410 -0.68 -13.14 -30.21
C GLU A 410 -1.14 -14.58 -30.54
N LYS A 411 -1.77 -15.28 -29.58
CA LYS A 411 -2.26 -16.66 -29.70
C LYS A 411 -1.20 -17.63 -30.24
N ILE A 412 0.00 -17.55 -29.69
CA ILE A 412 1.15 -18.36 -30.13
C ILE A 412 0.87 -19.86 -30.02
N GLY A 413 0.05 -20.28 -29.04
CA GLY A 413 -0.44 -21.65 -28.92
C GLY A 413 -1.10 -22.18 -30.20
N ASP A 414 -1.89 -21.35 -30.90
CA ASP A 414 -2.61 -21.74 -32.11
C ASP A 414 -1.67 -22.00 -33.31
N LEU A 415 -0.42 -21.52 -33.23
CA LEU A 415 0.61 -21.72 -34.25
C LEU A 415 1.45 -22.99 -34.02
N LEU A 416 1.26 -23.65 -32.87
CA LEU A 416 2.02 -24.84 -32.49
C LEU A 416 1.23 -26.10 -32.83
N PRO A 417 1.88 -27.15 -33.36
CA PRO A 417 1.21 -28.41 -33.66
C PRO A 417 0.67 -29.09 -32.39
N ASN A 418 1.40 -28.96 -31.26
CA ASN A 418 1.00 -29.44 -29.95
C ASN A 418 1.12 -28.32 -28.91
N PRO A 419 0.03 -27.57 -28.64
CA PRO A 419 0.05 -26.44 -27.70
C PRO A 419 0.06 -26.85 -26.22
N SER A 420 -0.35 -28.10 -25.92
CA SER A 420 -0.41 -28.65 -24.56
C SER A 420 0.32 -30.00 -24.50
N PRO A 421 1.16 -30.24 -23.47
CA PRO A 421 1.48 -29.32 -22.37
C PRO A 421 2.30 -28.11 -22.84
N ARG A 422 2.11 -26.97 -22.17
CA ARG A 422 2.91 -25.76 -22.38
C ARG A 422 4.19 -25.83 -21.57
N TYR A 423 5.29 -25.40 -22.17
CA TYR A 423 6.63 -25.38 -21.56
C TYR A 423 7.12 -23.95 -21.36
N ALA A 424 7.86 -23.74 -20.27
CA ALA A 424 8.70 -22.57 -20.09
C ALA A 424 10.13 -23.05 -19.82
N VAL A 425 11.04 -22.87 -20.78
CA VAL A 425 12.40 -23.42 -20.75
C VAL A 425 13.41 -22.32 -20.49
N TYR A 426 14.11 -22.44 -19.36
CA TYR A 426 15.23 -21.60 -18.95
C TYR A 426 16.53 -22.23 -19.47
N HIS A 427 17.32 -21.46 -20.21
CA HIS A 427 18.54 -21.95 -20.84
C HIS A 427 19.57 -20.83 -21.03
N ASN A 428 20.75 -21.20 -21.53
CA ASN A 428 21.84 -20.26 -21.84
C ASN A 428 22.25 -19.40 -20.63
N TYR A 429 22.36 -20.03 -19.46
CA TYR A 429 22.75 -19.38 -18.21
C TYR A 429 24.18 -18.84 -18.27
N GLN A 430 24.34 -17.53 -18.16
CA GLN A 430 25.62 -16.87 -17.98
C GLN A 430 25.88 -16.74 -16.48
N LYS A 431 27.00 -17.31 -15.99
CA LYS A 431 27.37 -17.28 -14.56
C LYS A 431 26.29 -17.86 -13.63
N GLN A 432 25.76 -19.05 -13.97
CA GLN A 432 24.80 -19.79 -13.14
C GLN A 432 23.56 -18.93 -12.81
N SER A 433 23.20 -18.77 -11.53
CA SER A 433 22.04 -18.00 -11.07
C SER A 433 22.22 -16.48 -11.12
N ASP A 434 23.46 -15.98 -11.26
CA ASP A 434 23.76 -14.56 -11.00
C ASP A 434 23.91 -13.72 -12.28
N GLY A 435 23.75 -14.31 -13.46
CA GLY A 435 23.84 -13.60 -14.73
C GLY A 435 22.65 -13.87 -15.65
N ASP A 436 22.83 -13.48 -16.91
CA ASP A 436 21.77 -13.50 -17.91
C ASP A 436 21.38 -14.94 -18.28
N TYR A 437 20.09 -15.17 -18.47
CA TYR A 437 19.55 -16.41 -19.02
C TYR A 437 18.50 -16.08 -20.09
N ALA A 438 18.21 -17.06 -20.93
CA ALA A 438 17.11 -17.00 -21.89
C ALA A 438 15.94 -17.82 -21.38
N LEU A 439 14.72 -17.29 -21.53
CA LEU A 439 13.47 -18.01 -21.30
C LEU A 439 12.72 -18.14 -22.62
N LEU A 440 12.29 -19.35 -22.95
CA LEU A 440 11.40 -19.62 -24.08
C LEU A 440 10.08 -20.23 -23.58
N VAL A 441 8.95 -19.61 -23.95
CA VAL A 441 7.60 -20.10 -23.62
C VAL A 441 6.95 -20.64 -24.90
N GLY A 442 6.55 -21.91 -24.88
CA GLY A 442 6.19 -22.62 -26.11
C GLY A 442 5.61 -24.01 -25.91
N GLY A 443 5.57 -24.77 -26.99
CA GLY A 443 5.10 -26.17 -27.03
C GLY A 443 6.11 -27.07 -27.72
N ALA A 444 6.01 -28.37 -27.47
CA ALA A 444 6.92 -29.35 -28.05
C ALA A 444 6.65 -29.54 -29.54
N VAL A 445 7.73 -29.59 -30.33
CA VAL A 445 7.68 -29.78 -31.78
C VAL A 445 8.73 -30.79 -32.23
N GLU A 446 8.44 -31.54 -33.29
CA GLU A 446 9.43 -32.40 -33.96
C GLU A 446 10.33 -31.57 -34.88
N GLU A 447 9.75 -30.60 -35.59
CA GLU A 447 10.45 -29.68 -36.49
C GLU A 447 9.96 -28.23 -36.27
N PRO A 448 10.78 -27.21 -36.58
CA PRO A 448 10.42 -25.80 -36.40
C PRO A 448 9.20 -25.43 -37.27
N PRO A 449 8.07 -25.02 -36.69
CA PRO A 449 6.83 -24.84 -37.46
C PRO A 449 6.82 -23.58 -38.35
N SER A 450 7.65 -22.56 -38.05
CA SER A 450 7.84 -21.38 -38.91
C SER A 450 9.05 -20.54 -38.50
N ASP A 451 9.55 -19.69 -39.41
CA ASP A 451 10.60 -18.69 -39.13
C ASP A 451 10.20 -17.61 -38.11
N LYS A 452 8.91 -17.55 -37.73
CA LYS A 452 8.41 -16.58 -36.75
C LYS A 452 8.55 -17.04 -35.30
N LEU A 453 8.83 -18.32 -35.07
CA LEU A 453 8.96 -18.90 -33.74
C LEU A 453 10.42 -19.30 -33.50
N GLU A 454 10.92 -18.98 -32.32
CA GLU A 454 12.25 -19.39 -31.91
C GLU A 454 12.20 -20.80 -31.32
N THR A 455 13.30 -21.52 -31.40
CA THR A 455 13.41 -22.89 -30.88
C THR A 455 14.50 -23.01 -29.82
N THR A 456 14.31 -23.95 -28.90
CA THR A 456 15.29 -24.38 -27.90
C THR A 456 15.11 -25.84 -27.58
N THR A 457 16.19 -26.55 -27.32
CA THR A 457 16.17 -27.96 -26.97
C THR A 457 16.39 -28.13 -25.47
N ILE A 458 15.45 -28.79 -24.80
CA ILE A 458 15.66 -29.32 -23.44
C ILE A 458 16.76 -30.36 -23.52
N ALA A 459 17.83 -30.19 -22.76
CA ALA A 459 18.97 -31.09 -22.79
C ALA A 459 18.62 -32.43 -22.12
N PRO A 460 18.99 -33.58 -22.72
CA PRO A 460 18.76 -34.87 -22.09
C PRO A 460 19.63 -35.03 -20.84
N GLY A 461 19.11 -35.73 -19.83
CA GLY A 461 19.85 -36.07 -18.62
C GLY A 461 18.98 -36.15 -17.39
N LYS A 462 19.63 -36.05 -16.21
CA LYS A 462 18.98 -36.16 -14.91
C LYS A 462 18.42 -34.83 -14.45
N TYR A 463 17.20 -34.88 -13.92
CA TYR A 463 16.49 -33.74 -13.36
C TYR A 463 15.91 -34.09 -12.00
N LEU A 464 15.83 -33.10 -11.12
CA LEU A 464 14.93 -33.12 -9.98
C LEU A 464 13.58 -32.57 -10.42
N LYS A 465 12.54 -33.39 -10.30
CA LYS A 465 11.16 -33.04 -10.58
C LYS A 465 10.48 -32.60 -9.28
N PHE A 466 10.01 -31.36 -9.27
CA PHE A 466 9.16 -30.79 -8.23
C PHE A 466 7.75 -30.64 -8.76
N GLN A 467 6.75 -30.83 -7.91
CA GLN A 467 5.35 -30.61 -8.26
C GLN A 467 4.72 -29.63 -7.29
N ALA A 468 4.07 -28.60 -7.82
CA ALA A 468 3.34 -27.62 -7.02
C ALA A 468 1.89 -27.54 -7.47
N LYS A 469 1.00 -27.37 -6.50
CA LYS A 469 -0.44 -27.22 -6.72
C LYS A 469 -0.93 -25.90 -6.15
N GLY A 470 -1.74 -25.20 -6.92
CA GLY A 470 -2.41 -23.96 -6.52
C GLY A 470 -2.73 -23.09 -7.73
N LYS A 471 -3.29 -21.91 -7.45
CA LYS A 471 -3.57 -20.92 -8.50
C LYS A 471 -2.26 -20.46 -9.15
N GLN A 472 -2.25 -20.43 -10.49
CA GLN A 472 -1.13 -19.88 -11.25
C GLN A 472 -1.35 -18.37 -11.44
N PRO A 473 -0.29 -17.56 -11.32
CA PRO A 473 1.13 -17.93 -11.19
C PRO A 473 1.65 -18.02 -9.74
N GLU A 474 0.82 -17.85 -8.72
CA GLU A 474 1.28 -17.81 -7.33
C GLU A 474 1.93 -19.13 -6.88
N ALA A 475 1.42 -20.27 -7.37
CA ALA A 475 1.93 -21.60 -7.05
C ALA A 475 3.34 -21.84 -7.60
N VAL A 476 3.59 -21.49 -8.88
CA VAL A 476 4.93 -21.67 -9.49
C VAL A 476 5.97 -20.75 -8.86
N ILE A 477 5.60 -19.50 -8.51
CA ILE A 477 6.49 -18.55 -7.82
C ILE A 477 6.90 -19.09 -6.45
N LYS A 478 5.92 -19.59 -5.67
CA LYS A 478 6.18 -20.18 -4.36
C LYS A 478 7.08 -21.42 -4.49
N ALA A 479 6.85 -22.26 -5.50
CA ALA A 479 7.64 -23.45 -5.74
C ALA A 479 9.11 -23.12 -6.06
N TRP A 480 9.37 -22.15 -6.94
CA TRP A 480 10.74 -21.70 -7.22
C TRP A 480 11.48 -21.19 -5.99
N ARG A 481 10.79 -20.47 -5.08
CA ARG A 481 11.39 -20.05 -3.80
C ARG A 481 11.77 -21.23 -2.90
N GLN A 482 10.94 -22.27 -2.89
CA GLN A 482 11.23 -23.50 -2.13
C GLN A 482 12.38 -24.31 -2.76
N ILE A 483 12.41 -24.44 -4.08
CA ILE A 483 13.50 -25.08 -4.83
C ILE A 483 14.83 -24.37 -4.55
N ALA A 484 14.82 -23.05 -4.58
CA ALA A 484 15.94 -22.21 -4.21
C ALA A 484 16.46 -22.49 -2.78
N ALA A 485 15.57 -22.64 -1.81
CA ALA A 485 15.92 -22.96 -0.43
C ALA A 485 16.38 -24.42 -0.25
N TYR A 486 15.97 -25.32 -1.14
CA TYR A 486 16.32 -26.74 -1.12
C TYR A 486 17.77 -27.01 -1.55
N PHE A 487 18.24 -26.41 -2.64
CA PHE A 487 19.56 -26.73 -3.22
C PHE A 487 20.77 -26.53 -2.30
N PRO A 488 20.85 -25.49 -1.44
CA PRO A 488 21.97 -25.33 -0.50
C PRO A 488 22.15 -26.50 0.48
N GLN A 489 21.09 -27.27 0.74
CA GLN A 489 21.08 -28.41 1.67
C GLN A 489 20.94 -29.76 0.95
N SER A 490 20.81 -29.75 -0.38
CA SER A 490 20.57 -30.92 -1.21
C SER A 490 21.87 -31.71 -1.47
N PRO A 491 21.81 -33.06 -1.57
CA PRO A 491 22.93 -33.86 -2.06
C PRO A 491 23.21 -33.65 -3.57
N HIS A 492 22.29 -33.03 -4.30
CA HIS A 492 22.40 -32.76 -5.74
C HIS A 492 22.84 -31.33 -6.03
N ARG A 493 23.65 -31.14 -7.07
CA ARG A 493 24.06 -29.84 -7.61
C ARG A 493 23.34 -29.56 -8.92
N ARG A 494 22.97 -28.29 -9.15
CA ARG A 494 22.34 -27.87 -10.40
C ARG A 494 23.36 -27.87 -11.54
N ALA A 495 23.01 -28.46 -12.67
CA ALA A 495 23.84 -28.47 -13.87
C ALA A 495 23.79 -27.14 -14.66
N TYR A 496 22.71 -26.35 -14.49
CA TYR A 496 22.46 -25.11 -15.24
C TYR A 496 22.54 -25.31 -16.77
N THR A 497 22.13 -26.47 -17.27
CA THR A 497 22.05 -26.76 -18.71
C THR A 497 20.74 -26.21 -19.27
N THR A 498 19.63 -26.83 -18.86
CA THR A 498 18.28 -26.38 -19.10
C THR A 498 17.43 -26.70 -17.89
N ASP A 499 16.58 -25.79 -17.46
CA ASP A 499 15.54 -26.07 -16.47
C ASP A 499 14.19 -25.70 -17.09
N PHE A 500 13.11 -26.37 -16.73
CA PHE A 500 11.83 -26.09 -17.37
C PHE A 500 10.62 -26.31 -16.47
N GLU A 501 9.57 -25.55 -16.79
CA GLU A 501 8.24 -25.68 -16.22
C GLU A 501 7.35 -26.38 -17.25
N ARG A 502 6.52 -27.32 -16.78
CA ARG A 502 5.52 -28.00 -17.59
C ARG A 502 4.13 -27.71 -17.02
N TYR A 503 3.26 -27.18 -17.87
CA TYR A 503 1.87 -26.85 -17.57
C TYR A 503 0.94 -27.74 -18.40
N ASP A 504 0.08 -28.49 -17.73
CA ASP A 504 -0.96 -29.28 -18.38
C ASP A 504 -2.28 -28.51 -18.35
N ASP A 505 -2.85 -28.22 -19.52
CA ASP A 505 -4.13 -27.53 -19.64
C ASP A 505 -5.31 -28.32 -19.03
N GLN A 506 -5.18 -29.65 -18.88
CA GLN A 506 -6.18 -30.48 -18.19
C GLN A 506 -6.10 -30.33 -16.66
N SER A 507 -4.96 -29.84 -16.15
CA SER A 507 -4.69 -29.65 -14.72
C SER A 507 -4.13 -28.24 -14.46
N PRO A 508 -4.90 -27.17 -14.69
CA PRO A 508 -4.40 -25.79 -14.70
C PRO A 508 -3.88 -25.31 -13.33
N GLU A 509 -4.23 -26.00 -12.24
CA GLU A 509 -3.73 -25.71 -10.89
C GLU A 509 -2.42 -26.42 -10.58
N THR A 510 -1.90 -27.25 -11.48
CA THR A 510 -0.68 -28.04 -11.25
C THR A 510 0.42 -27.55 -12.17
N VAL A 511 1.61 -27.37 -11.61
CA VAL A 511 2.84 -27.11 -12.36
C VAL A 511 3.91 -28.10 -11.92
N GLU A 512 4.63 -28.63 -12.89
CA GLU A 512 5.81 -29.45 -12.65
C GLU A 512 7.05 -28.67 -13.05
N ILE A 513 8.05 -28.61 -12.16
CA ILE A 513 9.30 -27.89 -12.37
C ILE A 513 10.43 -28.91 -12.39
N PHE A 514 11.21 -28.90 -13.45
CA PHE A 514 12.32 -29.81 -13.68
C PHE A 514 13.61 -29.01 -13.63
N VAL A 515 14.48 -29.34 -12.68
CA VAL A 515 15.78 -28.69 -12.52
C VAL A 515 16.89 -29.68 -12.84
N SER A 516 17.72 -29.34 -13.83
CA SER A 516 18.85 -30.16 -14.28
C SER A 516 19.88 -30.34 -13.16
N ILE A 517 20.40 -31.56 -12.99
CA ILE A 517 21.40 -31.90 -11.98
C ILE A 517 22.65 -32.56 -12.59
N GLU A 518 23.78 -32.40 -11.90
CA GLU A 518 25.10 -32.95 -12.28
C GLU A 518 25.20 -34.49 -12.20
#